data_AF-A0A9J6GR62-F1
#
_entry.id   AF-A0A9J6GR62-F1
#
_cell.length_a   1.000
_cell.length_b   1.000
_cell.length_c   1.000
_cell.angle_alpha   90.00
_cell.angle_beta   90.00
_cell.angle_gamma   90.00
#
_symmetry.space_group_name_H-M   'P 1'
#
loop_
_entity.id
_entity.type
_entity.pdbx_description
1 polymer ?
#
loop_
_entity_poly.entity_id
_entity_poly.type
_entity_poly.pdbx_seq_one_letter_code
_entity_poly.pdbx_strand_id
1 'polypeptide(L)'
;MASPTSSAASSSELASMLPGERALTQVLAEHPGELMRTGSPNVVCSVLPTHWRSNKTLPMSFRVLALGGDVCDGTLVTLRAGNDENYCGELRNASAVMKNQVAKFNDLRFVGRSGRGQFSLHLSLAERTLC
;
A
#
# COMPACT_ATOMS: atom_id res chain seq x y z
N MET A 1 21.95 39.16 9.78
CA MET A 1 22.26 37.73 10.03
C MET A 1 20.96 37.09 10.53
N ALA A 2 20.30 36.30 9.69
CA ALA A 2 19.08 35.58 10.05
C ALA A 2 19.42 34.10 10.21
N SER A 3 18.82 33.50 11.24
CA SER A 3 19.12 32.23 11.89
C SER A 3 19.12 30.98 10.99
N PRO A 4 19.81 29.90 11.37
CA PRO A 4 19.51 28.56 10.90
C PRO A 4 18.35 27.99 11.74
N THR A 5 17.20 27.69 11.14
CA THR A 5 16.19 26.81 11.75
C THR A 5 16.44 25.39 11.28
N SER A 6 17.31 24.67 12.00
CA SER A 6 17.35 23.21 11.94
C SER A 6 16.09 22.68 12.61
N SER A 7 15.15 22.19 11.81
CA SER A 7 13.99 21.43 12.29
C SER A 7 14.47 20.10 12.87
N ALA A 8 14.93 20.14 14.12
CA ALA A 8 15.13 18.96 14.94
C ALA A 8 13.74 18.46 15.34
N ALA A 9 13.26 17.40 14.69
CA ALA A 9 12.18 16.60 15.25
C ALA A 9 12.69 15.99 16.57
N SER A 10 12.16 16.48 17.68
CA SER A 10 12.56 16.12 19.03
C SER A 10 12.43 14.62 19.28
N SER A 11 13.47 14.01 19.84
CA SER A 11 13.55 12.59 20.22
C SER A 11 12.48 12.13 21.23
N SER A 12 11.68 13.06 21.77
CA SER A 12 10.60 12.81 22.71
C SER A 12 9.29 12.31 22.08
N GLU A 13 9.09 12.44 20.76
CA GLU A 13 7.87 11.93 20.08
C GLU A 13 7.92 10.42 19.76
N LEU A 14 9.11 9.80 19.76
CA LEU A 14 9.24 8.35 19.47
C LEU A 14 8.71 7.47 20.63
N ALA A 15 8.62 8.03 21.84
CA ALA A 15 8.22 7.32 23.05
C ALA A 15 6.70 7.03 23.10
N SER A 16 5.88 7.89 22.49
CA SER A 16 4.42 7.73 22.40
C SER A 16 3.94 6.99 21.16
N MET A 17 4.84 6.67 20.22
CA MET A 17 4.45 5.96 19.00
C MET A 17 3.98 4.54 19.34
N LEU A 18 2.76 4.23 18.91
CA LEU A 18 2.16 2.90 19.03
C LEU A 18 3.10 1.88 18.37
N PRO A 19 3.15 0.60 18.83
CA PRO A 19 4.06 -0.41 18.26
C PRO A 19 4.01 -0.50 16.72
N GLY A 20 2.83 -0.30 16.13
CA GLY A 20 2.64 -0.25 14.67
C GLY A 20 3.23 0.99 13.98
N GLU A 21 3.32 2.14 14.65
CA GLU A 21 3.92 3.37 14.08
C GLU A 21 5.45 3.28 14.00
N ARG A 22 6.09 2.58 14.95
CA ARG A 22 7.54 2.34 14.88
C ARG A 22 7.89 1.41 13.73
N ALA A 23 7.13 0.32 13.57
CA ALA A 23 7.27 -0.60 12.43
C ALA A 23 7.01 0.11 11.09
N LEU A 24 6.00 0.98 11.03
CA LEU A 24 5.69 1.81 9.86
C LEU A 24 6.86 2.75 9.51
N THR A 25 7.42 3.43 10.51
CA THR A 25 8.53 4.37 10.31
C THR A 25 9.78 3.65 9.81
N GLN A 26 10.08 2.46 10.34
CA GLN A 26 11.21 1.65 9.89
C GLN A 26 11.02 1.17 8.44
N VAL A 27 9.86 0.61 8.10
CA VAL A 27 9.58 0.09 6.75
C VAL A 27 9.58 1.22 5.70
N LEU A 28 9.05 2.40 6.06
CA LEU A 28 9.11 3.58 5.18
C LEU A 28 10.53 4.15 5.05
N ALA A 29 11.37 4.02 6.08
CA ALA A 29 12.77 4.43 6.04
C ALA A 29 13.65 3.47 5.24
N GLU A 30 13.35 2.17 5.25
CA GLU A 30 14.04 1.14 4.45
C GLU A 30 13.75 1.29 2.95
N HIS A 31 12.56 1.78 2.59
CA HIS A 31 12.11 1.96 1.20
C HIS A 31 11.48 3.34 0.95
N PRO A 32 12.27 4.44 1.02
CA PRO A 32 11.75 5.79 0.93
C PRO A 32 11.13 6.04 -0.47
N GLY A 33 9.85 6.42 -0.49
CA GLY A 33 9.12 6.79 -1.71
C GLY A 33 8.56 5.62 -2.52
N GLU A 34 8.81 4.36 -2.12
CA GLU A 34 8.25 3.19 -2.79
C GLU A 34 6.94 2.70 -2.16
N LEU A 35 6.67 3.07 -0.90
CA LEU A 35 5.53 2.65 -0.12
C LEU A 35 4.65 3.83 0.33
N MET A 36 3.35 3.60 0.42
CA MET A 36 2.31 4.55 0.80
C MET A 36 1.43 3.94 1.90
N ARG A 37 1.00 4.79 2.84
CA ARG A 37 0.02 4.40 3.88
C ARG A 37 -1.36 4.22 3.24
N THR A 38 -2.03 3.13 3.59
CA THR A 38 -3.44 2.94 3.21
C THR A 38 -4.36 3.62 4.23
N GLY A 39 -5.68 3.52 4.02
CA GLY A 39 -6.67 3.94 5.03
C GLY A 39 -6.65 3.11 6.32
N SER A 40 -5.98 1.95 6.32
CA SER A 40 -5.83 1.11 7.50
C SER A 40 -4.49 1.39 8.20
N PRO A 41 -4.47 1.53 9.54
CA PRO A 41 -3.26 1.92 10.28
C PRO A 41 -2.13 0.88 10.21
N ASN A 42 -2.48 -0.38 9.97
CA ASN A 42 -1.56 -1.52 9.95
C ASN A 42 -1.24 -2.02 8.53
N VAL A 43 -1.66 -1.30 7.48
CA VAL A 43 -1.46 -1.76 6.09
C VAL A 43 -0.82 -0.65 5.27
N VAL A 44 0.26 -1.00 4.57
CA VAL A 44 0.95 -0.13 3.61
C VAL A 44 1.04 -0.84 2.26
N CYS A 45 1.13 -0.08 1.17
CA CYS A 45 1.22 -0.65 -0.17
C CYS A 45 2.20 0.12 -1.06
N SER A 46 2.61 -0.47 -2.18
CA SER A 46 3.50 0.22 -3.12
C SER A 46 2.83 1.43 -3.76
N VAL A 47 3.60 2.51 -3.96
CA VAL A 47 3.17 3.67 -4.74
C VAL A 47 2.93 3.25 -6.19
N LEU A 48 1.82 3.68 -6.75
CA LEU A 48 1.48 3.45 -8.15
C LEU A 48 1.73 4.70 -8.99
N PRO A 49 2.09 4.55 -10.28
CA PRO A 49 2.23 5.68 -11.19
C PRO A 49 0.92 6.47 -11.30
N THR A 50 1.03 7.80 -11.38
CA THR A 50 -0.13 8.70 -11.53
C THR A 50 -0.89 8.48 -12.84
N HIS A 51 -0.16 8.20 -13.91
CA HIS A 51 -0.71 7.83 -15.21
C HIS A 51 0.04 6.62 -15.76
N TRP A 52 -0.70 5.59 -16.14
CA TRP A 52 -0.13 4.37 -16.70
C TRP A 52 -0.93 3.88 -17.91
N ARG A 53 -0.24 3.25 -18.84
CA ARG A 53 -0.88 2.65 -20.03
C ARG A 53 -1.67 1.41 -19.60
N SER A 54 -2.90 1.29 -20.10
CA SER A 54 -3.72 0.11 -19.83
C SER A 54 -3.07 -1.18 -20.34
N ASN A 55 -3.29 -2.27 -19.60
CA ASN A 55 -2.77 -3.62 -19.80
C ASN A 55 -1.23 -3.71 -19.95
N LYS A 56 -0.50 -2.67 -19.53
CA LYS A 56 0.96 -2.66 -19.48
C LYS A 56 1.43 -3.03 -18.08
N THR A 57 2.43 -3.92 -18.01
CA THR A 57 3.17 -4.24 -16.78
C THR A 57 3.63 -2.97 -16.07
N LEU A 58 3.41 -2.88 -14.75
CA LEU A 58 3.86 -1.76 -13.93
C LEU A 58 5.40 -1.66 -13.91
N PRO A 59 5.97 -0.47 -13.72
CA PRO A 59 7.42 -0.30 -13.67
C PRO A 59 8.03 -0.99 -12.44
N MET A 60 7.23 -1.10 -11.36
CA MET A 60 7.57 -1.76 -10.11
C MET A 60 6.48 -2.77 -9.78
N SER A 61 6.86 -3.92 -9.21
CA SER A 61 5.87 -4.90 -8.75
C SER A 61 5.10 -4.34 -7.55
N PHE A 62 3.77 -4.30 -7.64
CA PHE A 62 2.92 -3.88 -6.54
C PHE A 62 2.97 -4.87 -5.37
N ARG A 63 3.12 -4.35 -4.16
CA ARG A 63 3.16 -5.15 -2.93
C ARG A 63 2.31 -4.48 -1.86
N VAL A 64 1.82 -5.30 -0.94
CA VAL A 64 1.10 -4.87 0.25
C VAL A 64 1.82 -5.45 1.45
N LEU A 65 2.06 -4.64 2.48
CA LEU A 65 2.66 -5.07 3.72
C LEU A 65 1.70 -4.87 4.88
N ALA A 66 1.63 -5.86 5.77
CA ALA A 66 0.89 -5.78 7.01
C ALA A 66 1.84 -5.56 8.18
N LEU A 67 1.72 -4.43 8.85
CA LEU A 67 2.58 -4.04 9.97
C LEU A 67 2.05 -4.53 11.32
N GLY A 68 0.78 -4.94 11.36
CA GLY A 68 0.14 -5.51 12.54
C GLY A 68 0.13 -7.04 12.49
N GLY A 69 0.13 -7.67 13.67
CA GLY A 69 0.09 -9.13 13.81
C GLY A 69 -1.25 -9.79 13.51
N ASP A 70 -2.25 -9.03 13.05
CA ASP A 70 -3.62 -9.50 12.81
C ASP A 70 -3.78 -10.21 11.46
N VAL A 71 -2.84 -10.00 10.53
CA VAL A 71 -2.88 -10.62 9.20
C VAL A 71 -1.96 -11.83 9.15
N CYS A 72 -2.54 -13.01 9.12
CA CYS A 72 -1.81 -14.28 9.10
C CYS A 72 -1.33 -14.64 7.68
N ASP A 73 -0.21 -15.38 7.59
CA ASP A 73 0.30 -15.91 6.33
C ASP A 73 -0.74 -16.83 5.67
N GLY A 74 -0.81 -16.82 4.33
CA GLY A 74 -1.86 -17.51 3.58
C GLY A 74 -3.14 -16.68 3.38
N THR A 75 -3.25 -15.51 4.02
CA THR A 75 -4.37 -14.57 3.78
C THR A 75 -4.39 -14.12 2.33
N LEU A 76 -5.54 -14.25 1.67
CA LEU A 76 -5.70 -13.81 0.29
C LEU A 76 -5.93 -12.29 0.28
N VAL A 77 -5.03 -11.57 -0.37
CA VAL A 77 -5.12 -10.14 -0.58
C VAL A 77 -5.64 -9.90 -1.99
N THR A 78 -6.74 -9.15 -2.11
CA THR A 78 -7.31 -8.78 -3.40
C THR A 78 -7.35 -7.28 -3.55
N LEU A 79 -7.04 -6.80 -4.74
CA LEU A 79 -7.10 -5.39 -5.09
C LEU A 79 -8.28 -5.18 -6.03
N ARG A 80 -9.04 -4.12 -5.77
CA ARG A 80 -10.07 -3.60 -6.66
C ARG A 80 -9.73 -2.16 -6.99
N ALA A 81 -10.06 -1.74 -8.19
CA ALA A 81 -9.97 -0.36 -8.61
C ALA A 81 -11.37 0.11 -9.01
N GLY A 82 -11.72 1.37 -8.77
CA GLY A 82 -13.00 1.91 -9.20
C GLY A 82 -13.08 3.41 -8.99
N ASN A 83 -13.98 4.07 -9.69
CA ASN A 83 -14.36 5.47 -9.49
C ASN A 83 -15.84 5.66 -9.88
N ASP A 84 -16.34 6.90 -9.82
CA ASP A 84 -17.74 7.21 -10.13
C ASP A 84 -18.14 6.87 -11.58
N GLU A 85 -17.20 6.94 -12.53
CA GLU A 85 -17.45 6.60 -13.94
C GLU A 85 -17.36 5.09 -14.21
N ASN A 86 -16.46 4.41 -13.51
CA ASN A 86 -16.21 3.00 -13.66
C ASN A 86 -16.11 2.34 -12.29
N TYR A 87 -17.26 1.86 -11.81
CA TYR A 87 -17.43 1.29 -10.47
C TYR A 87 -16.48 0.12 -10.18
N CYS A 88 -16.08 -0.64 -11.21
CA CYS A 88 -15.10 -1.71 -11.08
C CYS A 88 -14.13 -1.70 -12.28
N GLY A 89 -12.99 -1.06 -12.09
CA GLY A 89 -11.80 -1.18 -12.92
C GLY A 89 -11.43 -2.63 -13.14
N GLU A 90 -11.41 -3.05 -14.41
CA GLU A 90 -10.89 -4.36 -14.76
C GLU A 90 -9.39 -4.42 -14.47
N LEU A 91 -9.00 -5.37 -13.62
CA LEU A 91 -7.62 -5.62 -13.23
C LEU A 91 -7.23 -7.06 -13.61
N ARG A 92 -5.95 -7.25 -13.94
CA ARG A 92 -5.37 -8.59 -14.10
C ARG A 92 -4.37 -8.86 -12.99
N ASN A 93 -4.33 -10.11 -12.54
CA ASN A 93 -3.44 -10.55 -11.46
C ASN A 93 -3.63 -9.71 -10.19
N ALA A 94 -4.89 -9.36 -9.90
CA ALA A 94 -5.29 -8.50 -8.78
C ALA A 94 -5.43 -9.25 -7.46
N SER A 95 -4.81 -10.42 -7.34
CA SER A 95 -4.78 -11.21 -6.12
C SER A 95 -3.35 -11.64 -5.81
N ALA A 96 -3.03 -11.66 -4.53
CA ALA A 96 -1.76 -12.12 -3.99
C ALA A 96 -1.99 -12.78 -2.64
N VAL A 97 -1.09 -13.66 -2.22
CA VAL A 97 -1.16 -14.30 -0.90
C VAL A 97 -0.18 -13.60 0.03
N MET A 98 -0.64 -13.28 1.24
CA MET A 98 0.21 -12.74 2.30
C MET A 98 1.23 -13.80 2.73
N LYS A 99 2.50 -13.43 2.75
CA LYS A 99 3.58 -14.30 3.23
C LYS A 99 4.66 -13.45 3.88
N ASN A 100 5.05 -13.80 5.10
CA ASN A 100 5.98 -13.02 5.92
C ASN A 100 5.57 -11.54 5.97
N GLN A 101 4.29 -11.27 6.23
CA GLN A 101 3.71 -9.93 6.24
C GLN A 101 3.73 -9.17 4.89
N VAL A 102 4.11 -9.82 3.78
CA VAL A 102 4.15 -9.21 2.45
C VAL A 102 3.30 -10.00 1.45
N ALA A 103 2.36 -9.33 0.80
CA ALA A 103 1.63 -9.86 -0.35
C ALA A 103 2.17 -9.21 -1.62
N LYS A 104 2.88 -10.00 -2.44
CA LYS A 104 3.47 -9.55 -3.70
C LYS A 104 2.58 -9.92 -4.88
N PHE A 105 2.12 -8.92 -5.62
CA PHE A 105 1.31 -9.13 -6.81
C PHE A 105 2.22 -9.46 -8.00
N ASN A 106 1.91 -10.57 -8.66
CA ASN A 106 2.67 -11.02 -9.82
C ASN A 106 2.11 -10.36 -11.08
N ASP A 107 2.81 -9.33 -11.57
CA ASP A 107 2.44 -8.62 -12.80
C ASP A 107 1.01 -8.04 -12.75
N LEU A 108 0.67 -7.32 -11.67
CA LEU A 108 -0.58 -6.57 -11.57
C LEU A 108 -0.72 -5.61 -12.76
N ARG A 109 -1.88 -5.64 -13.43
CA ARG A 109 -2.19 -4.70 -14.54
C ARG A 109 -3.57 -4.08 -14.40
N PHE A 110 -3.64 -2.83 -14.82
CA PHE A 110 -4.88 -2.08 -14.99
C PHE A 110 -5.36 -2.23 -16.44
N VAL A 111 -6.44 -2.97 -16.69
CA VAL A 111 -7.01 -3.15 -18.03
C VAL A 111 -8.05 -2.05 -18.31
N GLY A 112 -8.91 -1.78 -17.33
CA GLY A 112 -9.89 -0.70 -17.40
C GLY A 112 -9.24 0.68 -17.49
N ARG A 113 -9.91 1.61 -18.18
CA ARG A 113 -9.52 3.03 -18.25
C ARG A 113 -10.30 3.81 -17.19
N SER A 114 -9.64 4.73 -16.51
CA SER A 114 -10.24 5.58 -15.47
C SER A 114 -11.18 6.66 -16.01
N GLY A 115 -11.20 6.86 -17.33
CA GLY A 115 -11.95 7.95 -17.95
C GLY A 115 -11.26 9.30 -17.70
N ARG A 116 -12.03 10.28 -17.22
CA ARG A 116 -11.54 11.63 -16.88
C ARG A 116 -11.13 11.74 -15.41
N GLY A 117 -11.53 10.80 -14.57
CA GLY A 117 -11.18 10.75 -13.15
C GLY A 117 -9.93 9.92 -12.83
N GLN A 118 -9.55 9.91 -11.55
CA GLN A 118 -8.55 9.00 -10.97
C GLN A 118 -9.24 7.74 -10.41
N PHE A 119 -8.55 6.60 -10.41
CA PHE A 119 -9.06 5.39 -9.75
C PHE A 119 -8.81 5.44 -8.25
N SER A 120 -9.85 5.09 -7.48
CA SER A 120 -9.74 4.70 -6.08
C SER A 120 -9.41 3.22 -5.99
N LEU A 121 -8.46 2.86 -5.13
CA LEU A 121 -8.05 1.47 -4.93
C LEU A 121 -8.62 0.97 -3.61
N HIS A 122 -9.31 -0.16 -3.68
CA HIS A 122 -9.85 -0.84 -2.52
C HIS A 122 -9.10 -2.15 -2.32
N LEU A 123 -8.45 -2.26 -1.16
CA LEU A 123 -7.76 -3.46 -0.76
C LEU A 123 -8.68 -4.30 0.13
N SER A 124 -8.84 -5.57 -0.20
CA SER A 124 -9.62 -6.52 0.59
C SER A 124 -8.74 -7.67 1.03
N LEU A 125 -8.58 -7.81 2.34
CA LEU A 125 -7.95 -8.94 2.99
C LEU A 125 -9.05 -9.97 3.26
N ALA A 126 -8.97 -11.15 2.65
CA ALA A 126 -9.89 -12.24 2.94
C ALA A 126 -9.53 -12.79 4.32
N GLU A 127 -10.27 -12.37 5.34
CA GLU A 127 -10.16 -12.95 6.68
C GLU A 127 -10.40 -14.45 6.57
N ARG A 128 -9.31 -15.22 6.63
CA ARG A 128 -9.42 -16.61 7.05
C ARG A 128 -9.42 -16.53 8.57
N THR A 129 -10.61 -16.40 9.14
CA THR A 129 -10.83 -16.75 10.54
C THR A 129 -10.15 -18.09 10.80
N LEU A 130 -9.37 -18.20 11.89
CA LEU A 130 -8.45 -19.28 12.27
C LEU A 130 -6.95 -18.97 12.03
N CYS A 131 -6.52 -17.81 12.52
CA CYS A 131 -5.60 -17.79 13.64
C CYS A 131 -6.44 -17.40 14.90
#